data_AF-A0A365CXF4-F1
#
_entry.id   AF-A0A365CXF4-F1
#
_cell.length_a   1.000
_cell.length_b   1.000
_cell.length_c   1.000
_cell.angle_alpha   90.00
_cell.angle_beta   90.00
_cell.angle_gamma   90.00
#
_symmetry.space_group_name_H-M   'P 1'
#
loop_
_entity.id
_entity.type
_entity.pdbx_description
1 polymer ?
#
loop_
_entity_poly.entity_id
_entity_poly.type
_entity_poly.pdbx_seq_one_letter_code
_entity_poly.pdbx_strand_id
1 'polypeptide(L)'
;MSGIVRVYKRDDEGTLHFREAWFDEEYSQFVMNFGVVGHQSKTEETDVSDAEGAESLLDAFAAQCQEDGYAEIPNEEQSWVVAQFALKTREGTERDRYLEQKAKDALISHLAWRGLGTVERSEFTDYKLNIFCLCPEVNKAVNAIKVCARGEDLDFTKLSIGAAPYTEPGQFKLKHSAKPANSFSL
;
A
#
# COMPACT_ATOMS: atom_id res chain seq x y z
N MET A 1 -21.36 0.54 -6.25
CA MET A 1 -19.91 0.52 -5.97
C MET A 1 -19.81 0.64 -4.46
N SER A 2 -19.66 -0.49 -3.77
CA SER A 2 -19.35 -0.53 -2.34
C SER A 2 -17.92 0.03 -2.17
N GLY A 3 -17.83 1.34 -1.96
CA GLY A 3 -16.55 2.04 -1.86
C GLY A 3 -15.85 1.73 -0.55
N ILE A 4 -14.53 1.56 -0.61
CA ILE A 4 -13.70 1.52 0.59
C ILE A 4 -13.51 2.94 1.11
N VAL A 5 -13.77 3.18 2.39
CA VAL A 5 -13.47 4.45 3.06
C VAL A 5 -12.14 4.28 3.78
N ARG A 6 -11.13 5.08 3.45
CA ARG A 6 -9.82 5.04 4.12
C ARG A 6 -9.39 6.43 4.54
N VAL A 7 -9.16 6.60 5.84
CA VAL A 7 -8.87 7.89 6.44
C VAL A 7 -7.73 7.79 7.45
N TYR A 8 -7.09 8.92 7.69
CA TYR A 8 -5.87 9.03 8.47
C TYR A 8 -5.93 10.18 9.46
N LYS A 9 -5.18 10.05 10.55
CA LYS A 9 -5.00 11.11 11.55
C LYS A 9 -3.60 11.02 12.15
N ARG A 10 -2.94 12.16 12.34
CA ARG A 10 -1.75 12.24 13.19
C ARG A 10 -2.19 12.56 14.62
N ASP A 11 -1.66 11.82 15.58
CA ASP A 11 -1.81 12.18 17.00
C ASP A 11 -0.82 13.28 17.42
N ASP A 12 -0.89 13.67 18.69
CA ASP A 12 -0.06 14.74 19.26
C ASP A 12 1.44 14.40 19.27
N GLU A 13 1.80 13.12 19.16
CA GLU A 13 3.19 12.65 19.06
C GLU A 13 3.66 12.57 17.59
N GLY A 14 2.80 12.92 16.63
CA GLY A 14 3.07 12.87 15.20
C GLY A 14 2.91 11.48 14.58
N THR A 15 2.45 10.49 15.35
CA THR A 15 2.21 9.14 14.87
C THR A 15 0.97 9.11 13.98
N LEU A 16 1.13 8.58 12.76
CA LEU A 16 0.03 8.41 11.83
C LEU A 16 -0.77 7.14 12.15
N HIS A 17 -2.07 7.31 12.37
CA HIS A 17 -3.06 6.25 12.51
C HIS A 17 -3.94 6.21 11.26
N PHE A 18 -4.49 5.04 10.97
CA PHE A 18 -5.47 4.86 9.90
C PHE A 18 -6.72 4.16 10.41
N ARG A 19 -7.83 4.45 9.74
CA ARG A 19 -9.07 3.68 9.82
C ARG A 19 -9.55 3.43 8.40
N GLU A 20 -10.07 2.24 8.19
CA GLU A 20 -10.57 1.78 6.92
C GLU A 20 -11.84 0.97 7.15
N ALA A 21 -12.82 1.13 6.28
CA ALA A 21 -14.02 0.31 6.31
C ALA A 21 -14.51 -0.03 4.90
N TRP A 22 -15.09 -1.22 4.75
CA TRP A 22 -15.74 -1.67 3.52
C TRP A 22 -16.88 -2.64 3.85
N PHE A 23 -17.74 -2.84 2.86
CA PHE A 23 -18.74 -3.90 2.89
C PHE A 23 -18.20 -5.13 2.16
N ASP A 24 -18.12 -6.26 2.87
CA ASP A 24 -17.85 -7.57 2.29
C ASP A 24 -19.17 -8.21 1.86
N GLU A 25 -19.44 -8.18 0.56
CA GLU A 25 -20.66 -8.74 -0.04
C GLU A 25 -20.71 -10.27 0.04
N GLU A 26 -19.55 -10.94 0.06
CA GLU A 26 -19.48 -12.41 0.09
C GLU A 26 -19.95 -12.94 1.45
N TYR A 27 -19.50 -12.29 2.54
CA TYR A 27 -19.87 -12.68 3.89
C TYR A 27 -21.05 -11.88 4.46
N SER A 28 -21.56 -10.88 3.73
CA SER A 28 -22.56 -9.93 4.23
C SER A 28 -22.12 -9.26 5.54
N GLN A 29 -20.89 -8.74 5.54
CA GLN A 29 -20.25 -8.16 6.71
C GLN A 29 -19.77 -6.74 6.46
N PHE A 30 -20.05 -5.84 7.40
CA PHE A 30 -19.34 -4.58 7.51
C PHE A 30 -18.01 -4.82 8.21
N VAL A 31 -16.91 -4.48 7.56
CA VAL A 31 -15.56 -4.72 8.06
C VAL A 31 -14.87 -3.40 8.36
N MET A 32 -14.29 -3.30 9.55
CA MET A 32 -13.43 -2.20 9.98
C MET A 32 -12.00 -2.69 10.17
N ASN A 33 -11.05 -1.96 9.61
CA ASN A 33 -9.62 -2.22 9.70
C ASN A 33 -8.91 -0.94 10.20
N PHE A 34 -8.22 -1.01 11.33
CA PHE A 34 -7.64 0.18 11.94
C PHE A 34 -6.37 -0.08 12.73
N GLY A 35 -5.55 0.96 12.90
CA GLY A 35 -4.37 0.90 13.75
C GLY A 35 -3.33 1.97 13.43
N VAL A 36 -2.14 1.76 13.98
CA VAL A 36 -0.97 2.61 13.71
C VAL A 36 -0.41 2.26 12.33
N VAL A 37 -0.22 3.27 11.47
CA VAL A 37 0.35 3.06 10.13
C VAL A 37 1.72 2.41 10.23
N GLY A 38 1.93 1.36 9.45
CA GLY A 38 3.15 0.54 9.41
C GLY A 38 3.17 -0.65 10.39
N HIS A 39 2.18 -0.77 11.28
CA HIS A 39 2.02 -1.91 12.17
C HIS A 39 0.87 -2.80 11.69
N GLN A 40 0.90 -4.08 12.07
CA GLN A 40 -0.24 -4.97 11.82
C GLN A 40 -1.48 -4.38 12.50
N SER A 41 -2.54 -4.21 11.72
CA SER A 41 -3.79 -3.62 12.16
C SER A 41 -4.67 -4.60 12.95
N LYS A 42 -5.76 -4.06 13.50
CA LYS A 42 -6.87 -4.83 14.06
C LYS A 42 -8.06 -4.78 13.10
N THR A 43 -8.80 -5.88 13.05
CA THR A 43 -10.01 -6.01 12.23
C THR A 43 -11.19 -6.32 13.13
N GLU A 44 -12.30 -5.65 12.87
CA GLU A 44 -13.60 -5.92 13.49
C GLU A 44 -14.62 -6.12 12.37
N GLU A 45 -15.45 -7.16 12.52
CA GLU A 45 -16.43 -7.59 11.53
C GLU A 45 -17.81 -7.58 12.18
N THR A 46 -18.80 -7.06 11.48
CA THR A 46 -20.20 -7.00 11.94
C THR A 46 -21.12 -7.52 10.84
N ASP A 47 -21.88 -8.57 11.14
CA ASP A 47 -22.88 -9.10 10.23
C ASP A 47 -23.96 -8.04 9.96
N VAL A 48 -24.34 -7.90 8.69
CA VAL A 48 -25.41 -7.00 8.23
C VAL A 48 -26.50 -7.78 7.50
N SER A 49 -27.74 -7.31 7.59
CA SER A 49 -28.88 -7.97 6.94
C SER A 49 -28.87 -7.83 5.42
N ASP A 50 -28.35 -6.70 4.93
CA ASP A 50 -28.39 -6.30 3.53
C ASP A 50 -27.38 -5.16 3.28
N ALA A 51 -27.25 -4.79 2.00
CA ALA A 51 -26.34 -3.74 1.56
C ALA A 51 -26.73 -2.34 2.07
N GLU A 52 -28.02 -2.06 2.30
CA GLU A 52 -28.49 -0.76 2.79
C GLU A 52 -28.07 -0.55 4.25
N GLY A 53 -28.11 -1.61 5.06
CA GLY A 53 -27.56 -1.65 6.40
C GLY A 53 -26.04 -1.41 6.42
N ALA A 54 -25.30 -2.01 5.48
CA ALA A 54 -23.86 -1.77 5.34
C ALA A 54 -23.53 -0.33 4.93
N GLU A 55 -24.28 0.24 3.99
CA GLU A 55 -24.14 1.65 3.58
C GLU A 55 -24.40 2.60 4.76
N SER A 56 -25.43 2.32 5.56
CA SER A 56 -25.72 3.09 6.78
C SER A 56 -24.57 3.04 7.80
N LEU A 57 -23.92 1.89 7.95
CA LEU A 57 -22.74 1.74 8.81
C LEU A 57 -21.51 2.44 8.25
N LEU A 58 -21.30 2.41 6.93
CA LEU A 58 -20.22 3.16 6.26
C LEU A 58 -20.39 4.67 6.45
N ASP A 59 -21.60 5.20 6.31
CA ASP A 59 -21.90 6.62 6.53
C ASP A 59 -21.67 7.03 8.00
N ALA A 60 -22.12 6.20 8.95
CA ALA A 60 -21.88 6.43 10.37
C ALA A 60 -20.38 6.38 10.71
N PHE A 61 -19.64 5.43 10.13
CA PHE A 61 -18.19 5.34 10.27
C PHE A 61 -17.48 6.58 9.72
N ALA A 62 -17.87 7.06 8.54
CA ALA A 62 -17.30 8.25 7.92
C ALA A 62 -17.56 9.50 8.78
N ALA A 63 -18.78 9.67 9.29
CA ALA A 63 -19.13 10.77 10.19
C ALA A 63 -18.29 10.73 11.48
N GLN A 64 -18.21 9.57 12.14
CA GLN A 64 -17.39 9.42 13.36
C GLN A 64 -15.91 9.69 13.10
N CYS A 65 -15.38 9.24 11.96
CA CYS A 65 -14.01 9.52 11.59
C CYS A 65 -13.75 11.02 11.44
N GLN A 66 -14.65 11.76 10.79
CA GLN A 66 -14.54 13.22 10.65
C GLN A 66 -14.59 13.92 12.01
N GLU A 67 -15.51 13.54 12.90
CA GLU A 67 -15.59 14.07 14.27
C GLU A 67 -14.31 13.80 15.07
N ASP A 68 -13.74 12.61 14.90
CA ASP A 68 -12.48 12.21 15.52
C ASP A 68 -11.25 12.89 14.88
N GLY A 69 -11.43 13.68 13.82
CA GLY A 69 -10.36 14.40 13.11
C GLY A 69 -9.55 13.54 12.14
N TYR A 70 -10.10 12.42 11.69
CA TYR A 70 -9.56 11.66 10.56
C TYR A 70 -10.02 12.26 9.23
N ALA A 71 -9.13 12.23 8.24
CA ALA A 71 -9.41 12.68 6.88
C ALA A 71 -8.68 11.82 5.85
N GLU A 72 -9.14 11.85 4.60
CA GLU A 72 -8.37 11.31 3.49
C GLU A 72 -7.08 12.12 3.29
N ILE A 73 -6.01 11.45 2.85
CA ILE A 73 -4.77 12.14 2.46
C ILE A 73 -4.82 12.32 0.94
N PRO A 74 -4.86 13.57 0.43
CA PRO A 74 -4.80 13.83 -1.01
C PRO A 74 -3.56 13.21 -1.63
N ASN A 75 -3.65 12.80 -2.90
CA ASN A 75 -2.53 12.15 -3.59
C ASN A 75 -1.28 13.04 -3.57
N GLU A 76 -1.43 14.36 -3.67
CA GLU A 76 -0.36 15.35 -3.67
C GLU A 76 0.46 15.38 -2.38
N GLU A 77 -0.13 14.93 -1.26
CA GLU A 77 0.55 14.80 0.04
C GLU A 77 1.18 13.41 0.24
N GLN A 78 0.94 12.48 -0.67
CA GLN A 78 1.51 11.15 -0.66
C GLN A 78 2.80 11.06 -1.48
N SER A 79 3.43 9.90 -1.45
CA SER A 79 4.68 9.64 -2.15
C SER A 79 4.61 8.35 -2.94
N TRP A 80 5.20 8.37 -4.13
CA TRP A 80 5.52 7.16 -4.87
C TRP A 80 6.62 6.40 -4.13
N VAL A 81 6.38 5.13 -3.87
CA VAL A 81 7.38 4.16 -3.38
C VAL A 81 7.41 3.01 -4.36
N VAL A 82 8.56 2.80 -5.01
CA VAL A 82 8.69 1.86 -6.12
C VAL A 82 9.54 0.68 -5.70
N ALA A 83 8.96 -0.51 -5.64
CA ALA A 83 9.70 -1.76 -5.51
C ALA A 83 10.20 -2.18 -6.89
N GLN A 84 11.52 -2.22 -7.07
CA GLN A 84 12.16 -2.57 -8.33
C GLN A 84 12.92 -3.89 -8.19
N PHE A 85 12.61 -4.86 -9.05
CA PHE A 85 13.29 -6.15 -9.11
C PHE A 85 14.16 -6.22 -10.37
N ALA A 86 15.45 -6.47 -10.21
CA ALA A 86 16.34 -6.69 -11.34
C ALA A 86 16.01 -7.99 -12.08
N LEU A 87 15.85 -7.91 -13.39
CA LEU A 87 15.54 -9.03 -14.28
C LEU A 87 16.79 -9.46 -15.06
N LYS A 88 16.75 -10.67 -15.61
CA LYS A 88 17.84 -11.18 -16.48
C LYS A 88 17.64 -10.85 -17.95
N THR A 89 16.40 -10.55 -18.35
CA THR A 89 16.03 -10.26 -19.72
C THR A 89 15.53 -8.83 -19.84
N ARG A 90 15.65 -8.25 -21.04
CA ARG A 90 15.31 -6.85 -21.28
C ARG A 90 13.80 -6.58 -21.14
N GLU A 91 12.98 -7.47 -21.70
CA GLU A 91 11.52 -7.29 -21.79
C GLU A 91 10.73 -8.10 -20.74
N GLY A 92 11.42 -8.92 -19.93
CA GLY A 92 10.79 -9.87 -19.04
C GLY A 92 10.38 -11.18 -19.74
N THR A 93 10.35 -12.26 -18.97
CA THR A 93 9.89 -13.60 -19.37
C THR A 93 8.52 -13.90 -18.78
N GLU A 94 7.88 -15.01 -19.16
CA GLU A 94 6.66 -15.50 -18.49
C GLU A 94 6.88 -15.69 -16.98
N ARG A 95 8.07 -16.14 -16.57
CA ARG A 95 8.45 -16.24 -15.16
C ARG A 95 8.48 -14.87 -14.49
N ASP A 96 8.92 -13.83 -15.19
CA ASP A 96 8.96 -12.47 -14.64
C ASP A 96 7.55 -11.87 -14.54
N ARG A 97 6.62 -12.23 -15.44
CA ARG A 97 5.19 -11.89 -15.31
C ARG A 97 4.53 -12.60 -14.13
N TYR A 98 4.91 -13.85 -13.86
CA TYR A 98 4.49 -14.53 -12.65
C TYR A 98 5.03 -13.84 -11.38
N LEU A 99 6.30 -13.41 -11.39
CA LEU A 99 6.87 -12.61 -10.31
C LEU A 99 6.11 -11.29 -10.12
N GLU A 100 5.76 -10.59 -11.19
CA GLU A 100 4.94 -9.37 -11.15
C GLU A 100 3.62 -9.61 -10.43
N GLN A 101 2.84 -10.61 -10.87
CA GLN A 101 1.54 -10.90 -10.25
C GLN A 101 1.69 -11.25 -8.77
N LYS A 102 2.61 -12.18 -8.46
CA LYS A 102 2.90 -12.60 -7.08
C LYS A 102 3.32 -11.41 -6.21
N ALA A 103 4.21 -10.56 -6.71
CA ALA A 103 4.71 -9.42 -5.98
C ALA A 103 3.63 -8.34 -5.77
N LYS A 104 2.77 -8.10 -6.76
CA LYS A 104 1.63 -7.18 -6.60
C LYS A 104 0.66 -7.68 -5.55
N ASP A 105 0.24 -8.93 -5.62
CA ASP A 105 -0.74 -9.49 -4.67
C ASP A 105 -0.19 -9.48 -3.23
N ALA A 106 1.08 -9.88 -3.09
CA ALA A 106 1.80 -9.82 -1.83
C ALA A 106 1.87 -8.38 -1.27
N LEU A 107 2.22 -7.40 -2.09
CA LEU A 107 2.32 -6.00 -1.67
C LEU A 107 0.95 -5.38 -1.37
N ILE A 108 -0.07 -5.65 -2.19
CA ILE A 108 -1.45 -5.20 -1.96
C ILE A 108 -1.91 -5.66 -0.57
N SER A 109 -1.81 -6.97 -0.31
CA SER A 109 -2.20 -7.54 0.99
C SER A 109 -1.35 -6.96 2.12
N HIS A 110 -0.03 -6.98 2.00
CA HIS A 110 0.86 -6.59 3.10
C HIS A 110 0.74 -5.11 3.49
N LEU A 111 0.51 -4.21 2.53
CA LEU A 111 0.35 -2.78 2.76
C LEU A 111 -1.05 -2.42 3.29
N ALA A 112 -2.10 -3.10 2.83
CA ALA A 112 -3.47 -2.88 3.27
C ALA A 112 -3.62 -3.09 4.78
N TRP A 113 -3.12 -4.21 5.31
CA TRP A 113 -3.14 -4.52 6.76
C TRP A 113 -2.22 -3.64 7.62
N ARG A 114 -1.61 -2.61 7.03
CA ARG A 114 -0.71 -1.66 7.70
C ARG A 114 -1.08 -0.20 7.41
N GLY A 115 -2.16 0.05 6.66
CA GLY A 115 -2.54 1.40 6.25
C GLY A 115 -1.47 2.11 5.42
N LEU A 116 -0.61 1.37 4.72
CA LEU A 116 0.56 1.93 4.00
C LEU A 116 0.27 2.27 2.54
N GLY A 117 -1.00 2.43 2.18
CA GLY A 117 -1.43 2.90 0.86
C GLY A 117 -1.81 1.78 -0.09
N THR A 118 -1.58 1.97 -1.38
CA THR A 118 -2.09 1.12 -2.46
C THR A 118 -1.01 0.80 -3.50
N VAL A 119 -1.18 -0.31 -4.21
CA VAL A 119 -0.38 -0.62 -5.41
C VAL A 119 -1.16 -0.11 -6.62
N GLU A 120 -0.61 0.88 -7.30
CA GLU A 120 -1.30 1.60 -8.38
C GLU A 120 -1.06 0.96 -9.74
N ARG A 121 0.19 0.55 -10.01
CA ARG A 121 0.59 -0.02 -11.29
C ARG A 121 1.89 -0.79 -11.19
N SER A 122 2.17 -1.55 -12.24
CA SER A 122 3.45 -2.21 -12.48
C SER A 122 3.91 -1.94 -13.91
N GLU A 123 5.22 -1.95 -14.11
CA GLU A 123 5.84 -1.68 -15.42
C GLU A 123 7.12 -2.48 -15.58
N PHE A 124 7.30 -3.07 -16.76
CA PHE A 124 8.59 -3.61 -17.19
C PHE A 124 9.36 -2.53 -17.94
N THR A 125 10.57 -2.26 -17.47
CA THR A 125 11.57 -1.46 -18.18
C THR A 125 12.79 -2.32 -18.47
N ASP A 126 13.77 -1.79 -19.20
CA ASP A 126 14.96 -2.56 -19.59
C ASP A 126 15.63 -3.22 -18.37
N TYR A 127 15.48 -4.55 -18.28
CA TYR A 127 16.00 -5.41 -17.22
C TYR A 127 15.42 -5.17 -15.81
N LYS A 128 14.24 -4.58 -15.69
CA LYS A 128 13.64 -4.27 -14.38
C LYS A 128 12.12 -4.47 -14.40
N LEU A 129 11.60 -4.96 -13.29
CA LEU A 129 10.18 -4.89 -12.95
C LEU A 129 10.01 -3.80 -11.88
N ASN A 130 9.17 -2.80 -12.16
CA ASN A 130 8.84 -1.71 -11.26
C ASN A 130 7.40 -1.87 -10.76
N ILE A 131 7.18 -1.89 -9.44
CA ILE A 131 5.85 -1.88 -8.82
C ILE A 131 5.69 -0.57 -8.07
N PHE A 132 4.73 0.24 -8.49
CA PHE A 132 4.49 1.58 -7.98
C PHE A 132 3.42 1.54 -6.89
N CYS A 133 3.82 1.88 -5.67
CA CYS A 133 2.90 2.08 -4.57
C CYS A 133 2.73 3.57 -4.31
N LEU A 134 1.50 3.99 -3.99
CA LEU A 134 1.21 5.32 -3.47
C LEU A 134 1.08 5.19 -1.95
N CYS A 135 1.94 5.87 -1.20
CA CYS A 135 2.07 5.65 0.24
C CYS A 135 2.05 6.97 1.03
N PRO A 136 1.37 7.01 2.19
CA PRO A 136 1.37 8.18 3.07
C PRO A 136 2.66 8.31 3.91
N GLU A 137 3.41 7.22 4.11
CA GLU A 137 4.62 7.19 4.94
C GLU A 137 5.75 6.41 4.26
N VAL A 138 6.65 7.12 3.59
CA VAL A 138 7.73 6.54 2.76
C VAL A 138 8.61 5.54 3.53
N ASN A 139 9.14 5.94 4.69
CA ASN A 139 10.10 5.10 5.40
C ASN A 139 9.44 3.83 5.95
N LYS A 140 8.18 3.91 6.39
CA LYS A 140 7.41 2.76 6.85
C LYS A 140 7.06 1.84 5.69
N ALA A 141 6.66 2.38 4.53
CA ALA A 141 6.42 1.62 3.31
C ALA A 141 7.66 0.88 2.82
N VAL A 142 8.83 1.55 2.78
CA VAL A 142 10.11 0.91 2.40
C VAL A 142 10.42 -0.28 3.31
N ASN A 143 10.22 -0.15 4.63
CA ASN A 143 10.43 -1.25 5.57
C ASN A 143 9.43 -2.38 5.37
N ALA A 144 8.15 -2.07 5.15
CA ALA A 144 7.12 -3.06 4.88
C ALA A 144 7.40 -3.84 3.59
N ILE A 145 7.78 -3.17 2.50
CA ILE A 145 8.18 -3.81 1.23
C ILE A 145 9.36 -4.77 1.46
N LYS A 146 10.36 -4.37 2.24
CA LYS A 146 11.51 -5.24 2.57
C LYS A 146 11.11 -6.47 3.39
N VAL A 147 10.12 -6.35 4.27
CA VAL A 147 9.62 -7.48 5.08
C VAL A 147 8.80 -8.41 4.19
N CYS A 148 7.85 -7.86 3.42
CA CYS A 148 7.04 -8.58 2.45
C CYS A 148 7.90 -9.37 1.46
N ALA A 149 8.86 -8.72 0.81
CA ALA A 149 9.72 -9.37 -0.18
C ALA A 149 10.56 -10.52 0.37
N ARG A 150 10.90 -10.51 1.67
CA ARG A 150 11.56 -11.65 2.33
C ARG A 150 10.58 -12.75 2.71
N GLY A 151 9.43 -12.39 3.26
CA GLY A 151 8.42 -13.36 3.69
C GLY A 151 7.80 -14.14 2.52
N GLU A 152 7.63 -13.46 1.39
CA GLU A 152 6.97 -13.99 0.19
C GLU A 152 7.95 -14.53 -0.86
N ASP A 153 9.25 -14.56 -0.57
CA ASP A 153 10.31 -15.00 -1.51
C ASP A 153 10.20 -14.30 -2.89
N LEU A 154 10.22 -12.96 -2.88
CA LEU A 154 10.13 -12.11 -4.08
C LEU A 154 11.51 -11.73 -4.63
N ASP A 155 12.51 -12.60 -4.57
CA ASP A 155 13.88 -12.26 -4.98
C ASP A 155 14.47 -11.03 -4.24
N PHE A 156 14.40 -11.03 -2.90
CA PHE A 156 14.90 -9.91 -2.07
C PHE A 156 16.34 -9.46 -2.42
N THR A 157 17.19 -10.36 -2.88
CA THR A 157 18.58 -10.06 -3.29
C THR A 157 18.70 -9.22 -4.57
N LYS A 158 17.59 -9.02 -5.29
CA LYS A 158 17.48 -8.20 -6.50
C LYS A 158 16.63 -6.95 -6.29
N LEU A 159 16.12 -6.74 -5.07
CA LEU A 159 15.26 -5.62 -4.74
C LEU A 159 16.05 -4.32 -4.60
N SER A 160 15.57 -3.27 -5.25
CA SER A 160 15.86 -1.89 -4.93
C SER A 160 14.56 -1.14 -4.70
N ILE A 161 14.58 -0.12 -3.85
CA ILE A 161 13.39 0.70 -3.56
C ILE A 161 13.73 2.16 -3.76
N GLY A 162 12.97 2.82 -4.63
CA GLY A 162 13.02 4.26 -4.86
C GLY A 162 11.82 4.94 -4.24
N ALA A 163 11.95 6.22 -3.89
CA ALA A 163 10.80 7.03 -3.50
C ALA A 163 10.88 8.46 -4.04
N ALA A 164 9.73 9.02 -4.41
CA ALA A 164 9.56 10.39 -4.89
C ALA A 164 8.24 10.97 -4.36
N PRO A 165 8.13 12.29 -4.12
CA PRO A 165 6.84 12.94 -3.90
C PRO A 165 5.86 12.66 -5.06
N TYR A 166 4.56 12.60 -4.78
CA TYR A 166 3.55 12.38 -5.83
C TYR A 166 3.65 13.43 -6.95
N THR A 167 3.89 14.68 -6.58
CA THR A 167 3.98 15.86 -7.45
C THR A 167 5.26 15.91 -8.30
N GLU A 168 6.25 15.08 -8.00
CA GLU A 168 7.53 15.02 -8.74
C GLU A 168 7.82 13.61 -9.27
N PRO A 169 6.94 13.03 -10.11
CA PRO A 169 7.10 11.69 -10.64
C PRO A 169 8.33 11.67 -11.58
N GLY A 170 9.45 11.14 -11.08
CA GLY A 170 10.73 11.12 -11.79
C GLY A 170 11.93 11.49 -10.91
N GLN A 171 11.72 12.20 -9.79
CA GLN A 171 12.77 12.53 -8.84
C GLN A 171 12.96 11.42 -7.78
N PHE A 172 13.16 10.19 -8.24
CA PHE A 172 13.30 9.05 -7.34
C PHE A 172 14.64 9.06 -6.60
N LYS A 173 14.57 9.07 -5.27
CA LYS A 173 15.72 8.87 -4.38
C LYS A 173 15.79 7.41 -3.97
N LEU A 174 16.99 6.83 -4.07
CA LEU A 174 17.24 5.47 -3.59
C LEU A 174 17.02 5.40 -2.07
N LYS A 175 16.16 4.48 -1.62
CA LYS A 175 15.87 4.21 -0.21
C LYS A 175 16.40 2.86 0.24
N HIS A 176 16.52 1.91 -0.67
CA HIS A 176 17.10 0.60 -0.41
C HIS A 176 17.70 0.02 -1.70
N SER A 177 18.81 -0.70 -1.58
CA SER A 177 19.27 -1.62 -2.62
C SER A 177 19.93 -2.83 -1.97
N ALA A 178 19.64 -4.02 -2.50
CA ALA A 178 20.30 -5.25 -2.09
C ALA A 178 21.77 -5.32 -2.57
N LYS A 179 22.13 -4.54 -3.59
CA LYS A 179 23.51 -4.41 -4.10
C LYS A 179 24.01 -2.98 -3.88
N PRO A 180 25.32 -2.74 -3.81
CA PRO A 180 25.85 -1.38 -3.73
C PRO A 180 25.37 -0.54 -4.92
N ALA A 181 24.62 0.51 -4.64
CA ALA A 181 24.10 1.45 -5.61
C ALA A 181 24.00 2.84 -4.96
N ASN A 182 24.29 3.88 -5.74
CA ASN A 182 24.27 5.28 -5.27
C ASN A 182 23.06 6.07 -5.81
N SER A 183 22.30 5.48 -6.73
CA SER A 183 21.15 6.14 -7.37
C SER A 183 20.06 5.11 -7.68
N PHE A 184 18.83 5.61 -7.93
CA PHE A 184 17.70 4.83 -8.39
C PHE A 184 17.26 5.38 -9.74
N SER A 185 17.04 4.50 -10.71
CA SER A 185 16.46 4.83 -12.01
C SER A 185 15.36 3.84 -12.33
N LEU A 186 14.32 4.28 -13.02
CA LEU A 186 13.30 3.39 -13.55
C LEU A 186 13.86 2.49 -14.65
#